data_AF-A0AAW8ALA5-F1
#
_entry.id   AF-A0AAW8ALA5-F1
#
_cell.length_a   1.000
_cell.length_b   1.000
_cell.length_c   1.000
_cell.angle_alpha   90.00
_cell.angle_beta   90.00
_cell.angle_gamma   90.00
#
_symmetry.space_group_name_H-M   'P 1'
#
loop_
_entity.id
_entity.type
_entity.pdbx_description
1 polymer ?
#
loop_
_entity_poly.entity_id
_entity_poly.type
_entity_poly.pdbx_seq_one_letter_code
_entity_poly.pdbx_strand_id
1 'polypeptide(L)'
;GSWIDESLVELPTAPPLNTLPLATKVPEPLPPLEGYTFEGYRNADGSVGTKNLLGITTSVHCVAGVVDYVVKIIERDLLPKYPNVDGVVG
;
A
#
# COMPACT_ATOMS: atom_id res chain seq x y z
N GLY A 1 30.62 20.78 30.13
CA GLY A 1 29.25 20.34 29.88
C GLY A 1 28.96 19.17 30.80
N SER A 2 27.87 19.23 31.55
CA SER A 2 27.39 18.12 32.37
C SER A 2 26.55 17.18 31.52
N TRP A 3 26.47 15.91 31.95
CA TRP A 3 25.54 14.96 31.36
C TRP A 3 24.10 15.30 31.78
N ILE A 4 23.18 15.30 30.83
CA ILE A 4 21.74 15.43 31.06
C ILE A 4 21.14 14.06 30.77
N ASP A 5 20.59 13.41 31.79
CA ASP A 5 19.84 12.17 31.68
C ASP A 5 18.33 12.44 31.67
N GLU A 6 17.53 11.43 31.33
CA GLU A 6 16.08 11.59 31.17
C GLU A 6 15.37 12.00 32.46
N SER A 7 15.93 11.71 33.65
CA SER A 7 15.37 12.18 34.93
C SER A 7 15.57 13.68 35.17
N LEU A 8 16.43 14.33 34.37
CA LEU A 8 16.70 15.75 34.42
C LEU A 8 15.85 16.56 33.41
N VAL A 9 14.92 15.91 32.70
CA VAL A 9 14.01 16.58 31.76
C VAL A 9 12.55 16.23 32.07
N GLU A 10 11.69 17.24 32.01
CA GLU A 10 10.23 17.05 32.10
C GLU A 10 9.61 17.07 30.69
N LEU A 11 8.77 16.08 30.40
CA LEU A 11 8.07 16.02 29.13
C LEU A 11 6.91 17.03 29.10
N PRO A 12 6.78 17.83 28.03
CA PRO A 12 5.66 18.75 27.91
C PRO A 12 4.34 17.98 27.73
N THR A 13 3.26 18.51 28.30
CA THR A 13 1.92 17.96 28.06
C THR A 13 1.48 18.26 26.63
N ALA A 14 1.02 17.24 25.91
CA ALA A 14 0.57 17.38 24.53
C ALA A 14 -0.73 18.22 24.45
N PRO A 15 -0.83 19.18 23.51
CA PRO A 15 -2.06 19.93 23.30
C PRO A 15 -3.14 19.07 22.60
N PRO A 16 -4.43 19.45 22.69
CA PRO A 16 -5.51 18.80 21.96
C PRO A 16 -5.33 18.85 20.43
N LEU A 17 -5.75 17.80 19.71
CA LEU A 17 -5.58 17.71 18.25
C LEU A 17 -6.24 18.86 17.48
N ASN A 18 -7.38 19.37 17.98
CA ASN A 18 -8.13 20.47 17.34
C ASN A 18 -7.47 21.85 17.47
N THR A 19 -6.42 21.98 18.30
CA THR A 19 -5.67 23.23 18.46
C THR A 19 -4.36 23.23 17.67
N LEU A 20 -4.04 22.12 17.00
CA LEU A 20 -2.83 22.01 16.20
C LEU A 20 -2.96 22.84 14.90
N PRO A 21 -1.97 23.69 14.57
CA PRO A 21 -1.98 24.46 13.35
C PRO A 21 -1.83 23.54 12.13
N LEU A 22 -2.72 23.68 11.15
CA LEU A 22 -2.70 22.92 9.90
C LEU A 22 -2.06 23.75 8.80
N ALA A 23 -1.13 23.15 8.05
CA ALA A 23 -0.48 23.74 6.87
C ALA A 23 0.17 25.13 7.08
N THR A 24 0.65 25.45 8.28
CA THR A 24 1.23 26.78 8.58
C THR A 24 2.64 27.01 8.03
N LYS A 25 3.33 25.96 7.60
CA LYS A 25 4.69 26.02 7.03
C LYS A 25 4.82 25.00 5.90
N VAL A 26 4.08 25.19 4.80
CA VAL A 26 4.23 24.36 3.60
C VAL A 26 5.57 24.72 2.95
N PRO A 27 6.53 23.78 2.85
CA PRO A 27 7.82 24.05 2.22
C PRO A 27 7.64 24.25 0.70
N GLU A 28 8.55 25.02 0.10
CA GLU A 28 8.61 25.15 -1.36
C GLU A 28 8.92 23.81 -2.03
N PRO A 29 8.32 23.51 -3.19
CA PRO A 29 8.61 22.30 -3.94
C PRO A 29 10.11 22.21 -4.31
N LEU A 30 10.71 21.04 -4.08
CA LEU A 30 12.05 20.77 -4.55
C LEU A 30 12.05 20.64 -6.09
N PRO A 31 13.21 20.85 -6.76
CA PRO A 31 13.34 20.58 -8.17
C PRO A 31 12.91 19.13 -8.52
N PRO A 32 12.24 18.92 -9.66
CA PRO A 32 11.77 17.60 -10.05
C PRO A 32 12.94 16.66 -10.38
N LEU A 33 12.74 15.37 -10.10
CA LEU A 33 13.62 14.31 -10.56
C LEU A 33 13.11 13.77 -11.89
N GLU A 34 13.98 13.75 -12.91
CA GLU A 34 13.65 13.33 -14.27
C GLU A 34 14.44 12.09 -14.69
N GLY A 35 13.89 11.31 -15.63
CA GLY A 35 14.57 10.15 -16.23
C GLY A 35 14.46 8.84 -15.44
N TYR A 36 13.84 8.83 -14.26
CA TYR A 36 13.59 7.61 -13.50
C TYR A 36 12.42 6.82 -14.11
N THR A 37 12.67 5.56 -14.45
CA THR A 37 11.68 4.64 -15.00
C THR A 37 11.75 3.30 -14.28
N PHE A 38 10.70 2.47 -14.42
CA PHE A 38 10.67 1.12 -13.90
C PHE A 38 9.89 0.21 -14.86
N GLU A 39 10.23 -1.07 -14.88
CA GLU A 39 9.52 -2.09 -15.64
C GLU A 39 8.21 -2.45 -14.92
N GLY A 40 7.07 -2.28 -15.59
CA GLY A 40 5.76 -2.51 -15.00
C GLY A 40 4.69 -2.91 -16.02
N TYR A 41 3.55 -3.36 -15.51
CA TYR A 41 2.42 -3.84 -16.31
C TYR A 41 1.44 -2.70 -16.57
N ARG A 42 1.37 -2.20 -17.81
CA ARG A 42 0.49 -1.09 -18.19
C ARG A 42 -0.96 -1.55 -18.33
N ASN A 43 -1.86 -0.93 -17.57
CA ASN A 43 -3.29 -1.18 -17.61
C ASN A 43 -3.98 -0.33 -18.68
N ALA A 44 -5.22 -0.70 -19.04
CA ALA A 44 -6.04 0.02 -20.02
C ALA A 44 -6.45 1.43 -19.55
N ASP A 45 -6.53 1.66 -18.24
CA ASP A 45 -6.83 2.96 -17.63
C ASP A 45 -5.61 3.90 -17.55
N GLY A 46 -4.42 3.41 -17.93
CA GLY A 46 -3.16 4.16 -17.89
C GLY A 46 -2.35 3.99 -16.60
N SER A 47 -2.88 3.32 -15.58
CA SER A 47 -2.10 2.94 -14.39
C SER A 47 -1.08 1.86 -14.72
N VAL A 48 -0.05 1.73 -13.87
CA VAL A 48 1.02 0.72 -14.05
C VAL A 48 1.12 -0.14 -12.80
N GLY A 49 0.86 -1.43 -12.95
CA GLY A 49 1.01 -2.42 -11.88
C GLY A 49 2.45 -2.89 -11.74
N THR A 50 2.85 -3.22 -10.51
CA THR A 50 4.16 -3.84 -10.21
C THR A 50 4.11 -5.36 -10.18
N LYS A 51 2.90 -5.93 -10.16
CA LYS A 51 2.63 -7.38 -10.19
C LYS A 51 1.47 -7.65 -11.13
N ASN A 52 1.52 -8.79 -11.80
CA ASN A 52 0.47 -9.32 -12.66
C ASN A 52 -0.36 -10.34 -11.87
N LEU A 53 -1.40 -9.87 -11.18
CA LEU A 53 -2.26 -10.68 -10.31
C LEU A 53 -3.65 -10.90 -10.92
N LEU A 54 -4.24 -12.06 -10.65
CA LEU A 54 -5.64 -12.34 -10.94
C LEU A 54 -6.52 -12.01 -9.72
N GLY A 55 -7.38 -11.01 -9.82
CA GLY A 55 -8.37 -10.68 -8.79
C GLY A 55 -9.72 -11.36 -9.07
N ILE A 56 -10.26 -12.07 -8.09
CA ILE A 56 -11.59 -12.69 -8.14
C ILE A 56 -12.44 -12.09 -7.04
N THR A 57 -13.60 -11.53 -7.37
CA THR A 57 -14.53 -11.01 -6.38
C THR A 57 -15.94 -11.47 -6.70
N THR A 58 -16.79 -11.52 -5.67
CA THR A 58 -18.20 -11.89 -5.79
C THR A 58 -19.09 -10.74 -5.38
N SER A 59 -20.28 -10.65 -5.96
CA SER A 59 -21.23 -9.59 -5.59
C SER A 59 -21.69 -9.74 -4.15
N VAL A 60 -22.02 -8.63 -3.49
CA VAL A 60 -22.45 -8.60 -2.07
C VAL A 60 -23.61 -9.54 -1.74
N HIS A 61 -24.47 -9.84 -2.72
CA HIS A 61 -25.65 -10.69 -2.54
C HIS A 61 -25.40 -12.18 -2.82
N CYS A 62 -24.16 -12.54 -3.19
CA CYS A 62 -23.77 -13.93 -3.34
C CYS A 62 -23.31 -14.52 -2.00
N VAL A 63 -23.39 -15.85 -1.91
CA VAL A 63 -22.94 -16.60 -0.75
C VAL A 63 -21.43 -16.43 -0.51
N ALA A 64 -21.07 -16.07 0.73
CA ALA A 64 -19.67 -15.98 1.15
C ALA A 64 -18.99 -17.36 1.13
N GLY A 65 -17.69 -17.39 0.79
CA GLY A 65 -16.84 -18.59 0.84
C GLY A 65 -16.65 -19.34 -0.49
N VAL A 66 -17.40 -19.00 -1.54
CA VAL A 66 -17.16 -19.58 -2.88
C VAL A 66 -15.84 -19.10 -3.47
N VAL A 67 -15.51 -17.82 -3.26
CA VAL A 67 -14.26 -17.21 -3.76
C VAL A 67 -13.04 -17.90 -3.15
N ASP A 68 -12.98 -18.03 -1.83
CA ASP A 68 -11.86 -18.68 -1.14
C ASP A 68 -11.60 -20.12 -1.61
N TYR A 69 -12.68 -20.86 -1.87
CA TYR A 69 -12.57 -22.23 -2.36
C TYR A 69 -12.00 -22.29 -3.79
N VAL A 70 -12.48 -21.41 -4.67
CA VAL A 70 -12.03 -21.33 -6.06
C VAL A 70 -10.58 -20.84 -6.14
N VAL A 71 -10.21 -19.82 -5.36
CA VAL A 71 -8.83 -19.30 -5.31
C VAL A 71 -7.84 -20.43 -4.98
N LYS A 72 -8.12 -21.25 -3.96
CA LYS A 72 -7.26 -22.39 -3.59
C LYS A 72 -7.09 -23.42 -4.70
N ILE A 73 -8.14 -23.69 -5.49
CA ILE A 73 -8.06 -24.60 -6.63
C ILE A 73 -7.20 -23.98 -7.74
N ILE A 74 -7.39 -22.69 -8.03
CA ILE A 74 -6.64 -21.97 -9.06
C ILE A 74 -5.15 -21.93 -8.71
N GLU A 75 -4.79 -21.62 -7.46
CA GLU A 75 -3.41 -21.62 -6.98
C GLU A 75 -2.73 -22.98 -7.16
N ARG A 76 -3.45 -24.07 -6.86
CA ARG A 76 -2.89 -25.43 -6.93
C ARG A 76 -2.81 -25.98 -8.34
N ASP A 77 -3.87 -25.83 -9.13
CA ASP A 77 -4.08 -26.60 -10.37
C ASP A 77 -3.84 -25.79 -11.65
N LEU A 78 -3.98 -24.46 -11.59
CA LEU A 78 -3.89 -23.57 -12.75
C LEU A 78 -2.67 -22.66 -12.71
N LEU A 79 -2.35 -22.05 -11.56
CA LEU A 79 -1.23 -21.12 -11.44
C LEU A 79 0.12 -21.71 -11.90
N PRO A 80 0.46 -22.99 -11.64
CA PRO A 80 1.69 -23.58 -12.16
C PRO A 80 1.80 -23.62 -13.69
N LYS A 81 0.68 -23.48 -14.41
CA LYS A 81 0.64 -23.45 -15.88
C LYS A 81 0.87 -22.04 -16.44
N TYR A 82 0.82 -21.01 -15.61
CA TYR A 82 0.94 -19.60 -16.00
C TYR A 82 2.09 -18.91 -15.26
N PRO A 83 3.35 -19.13 -15.69
CA PRO A 83 4.53 -18.60 -14.98
C PRO A 83 4.64 -17.06 -14.98
N ASN A 84 3.92 -16.38 -15.87
CA ASN A 84 3.92 -14.92 -15.99
C ASN A 84 2.88 -14.25 -15.06
N VAL A 85 2.09 -15.04 -14.33
CA VAL A 85 1.09 -14.55 -13.38
C VAL A 85 1.66 -14.74 -11.98
N ASP A 86 1.77 -13.63 -11.23
CA ASP A 86 2.40 -13.62 -9.92
C ASP A 86 1.55 -14.30 -8.84
N GLY A 87 0.24 -14.42 -9.06
CA GLY A 87 -0.68 -15.04 -8.11
C GLY A 87 -2.14 -14.70 -8.36
N VAL A 88 -3.00 -15.21 -7.47
CA VAL A 88 -4.46 -14.97 -7.47
C VAL A 88 -4.89 -14.46 -6.09
N VAL A 89 -5.85 -13.54 -6.06
CA VAL A 89 -6.38 -12.89 -4.85
C VAL A 89 -7.91 -12.92 -4.90
N GLY A 90 -8.54 -13.20 -3.75
CA GLY A 90 -10.00 -13.31 -3.55
C GLY A 90 -10.58 -12.20 -2.69
#